data_AF-A0A1M5KRI8-F1
#
_entry.id   AF-A0A1M5KRI8-F1
#
_cell.length_a   1.000
_cell.length_b   1.000
_cell.length_c   1.000
_cell.angle_alpha   90.00
_cell.angle_beta   90.00
_cell.angle_gamma   90.00
#
_symmetry.space_group_name_H-M   'P 1'
#
loop_
_entity.id
_entity.type
_entity.pdbx_description
1 polymer ?
#
loop_
_entity_poly.entity_id
_entity_poly.type
_entity_poly.pdbx_seq_one_letter_code
_entity_poly.pdbx_strand_id
1 'polypeptide(L)'
;MNGQKIKELFPLGLIVAALIYTAMIVLTTNVILTRQHRMAYGLTAIVLVTYFLNKRISNIILGVTLVLGLLNIVAFTPTIMIIGGGFKFAALDAEVMLGIQLFSLLVFVAFVYAHRRDFSAWINKDGL
;
A
#
# COMPACT_ATOMS: atom_id res chain seq x y z
N MET A 1 1.13 26.44 -3.92
CA MET A 1 0.96 25.25 -3.05
C MET A 1 2.34 24.75 -2.62
N ASN A 2 2.64 24.72 -1.32
CA ASN A 2 3.95 24.30 -0.80
C ASN A 2 4.32 22.89 -1.30
N GLY A 3 5.47 22.74 -1.96
CA GLY A 3 5.91 21.47 -2.56
C GLY A 3 6.02 20.27 -1.60
N GLN A 4 6.01 20.50 -0.28
CA GLN A 4 5.91 19.43 0.72
C GLN A 4 4.56 18.70 0.70
N LYS A 5 3.44 19.43 0.55
CA LYS A 5 2.09 18.83 0.49
C LYS A 5 1.91 17.91 -0.72
N ILE A 6 2.60 18.22 -1.82
CA ILE A 6 2.56 17.42 -3.06
C ILE A 6 3.34 16.12 -2.89
N LYS A 7 4.46 16.14 -2.15
CA LYS A 7 5.28 14.94 -1.90
C LYS A 7 4.56 13.93 -1.02
N GLU A 8 3.78 14.37 -0.03
CA GLU A 8 2.97 13.51 0.84
C GLU A 8 1.85 12.79 0.07
N LEU A 9 1.32 13.42 -0.99
CA LEU A 9 0.28 12.86 -1.86
C LEU A 9 0.81 11.83 -2.87
N PHE A 10 2.12 11.84 -3.13
CA PHE A 10 2.75 10.97 -4.12
C PHE A 10 2.47 9.47 -3.91
N PRO A 11 2.67 8.88 -2.71
CA PRO A 11 2.37 7.47 -2.47
C PRO A 11 0.88 7.15 -2.65
N LEU A 12 -0.02 8.01 -2.19
CA LEU A 12 -1.46 7.84 -2.38
C LEU A 12 -1.83 7.87 -3.88
N GLY A 13 -1.28 8.83 -4.61
CA GLY A 13 -1.49 8.96 -6.05
C GLY A 13 -1.02 7.74 -6.83
N LEU A 14 0.13 7.15 -6.47
CA LEU A 14 0.63 5.92 -7.08
C LEU A 14 -0.32 4.74 -6.87
N ILE A 15 -0.86 4.56 -5.65
CA ILE A 15 -1.81 3.48 -5.37
C ILE A 15 -3.09 3.67 -6.18
N VAL A 16 -3.64 4.88 -6.19
CA VAL A 16 -4.87 5.19 -6.95
C VAL A 16 -4.65 4.94 -8.45
N ALA A 17 -3.53 5.40 -9.01
CA ALA A 17 -3.20 5.16 -10.40
C ALA A 17 -3.05 3.66 -10.72
N ALA A 18 -2.41 2.89 -9.85
CA ALA A 18 -2.27 1.44 -10.02
C ALA A 18 -3.60 0.70 -9.94
N LEU A 19 -4.51 1.12 -9.07
CA LEU A 19 -5.85 0.56 -8.99
C LEU A 19 -6.69 0.90 -10.24
N ILE A 20 -6.61 2.14 -10.74
CA ILE A 20 -7.26 2.52 -12.00
C ILE A 20 -6.72 1.67 -13.17
N TYR A 21 -5.40 1.50 -13.25
CA TYR A 21 -4.76 0.63 -14.24
C TYR A 21 -5.25 -0.82 -14.12
N THR A 22 -5.33 -1.34 -12.89
CA THR A 22 -5.87 -2.68 -12.61
C THR A 22 -7.32 -2.80 -13.07
N ALA A 23 -8.15 -1.80 -12.80
CA ALA A 23 -9.55 -1.77 -13.24
C ALA A 23 -9.63 -1.78 -14.78
N MET A 24 -8.83 -0.97 -15.47
CA MET A 24 -8.80 -0.95 -16.94
C MET A 24 -8.41 -2.30 -17.52
N ILE A 25 -7.39 -2.96 -16.97
CA ILE A 25 -6.98 -4.30 -17.40
C ILE A 25 -8.11 -5.30 -17.18
N VAL A 26 -8.74 -5.31 -16.00
CA VAL A 26 -9.86 -6.22 -15.70
C VAL A 26 -11.07 -5.99 -16.62
N LEU A 27 -11.32 -4.75 -17.04
CA LEU A 27 -12.42 -4.43 -17.95
C LEU A 27 -12.11 -4.78 -19.42
N THR A 28 -10.83 -4.78 -19.81
CA THR A 28 -10.39 -5.00 -21.19
C THR A 28 -9.84 -6.41 -21.44
N THR A 29 -9.62 -7.19 -20.38
CA THR A 29 -9.07 -8.54 -20.43
C THR A 29 -9.89 -9.49 -19.56
N ASN A 30 -9.79 -10.80 -19.81
CA ASN A 30 -10.48 -11.82 -19.00
C ASN A 30 -9.84 -12.06 -17.61
N VAL A 31 -9.10 -11.09 -17.07
CA VAL A 31 -8.45 -11.19 -15.76
C VAL A 31 -9.49 -10.93 -14.66
N ILE A 32 -9.61 -11.87 -13.71
CA ILE A 32 -10.57 -11.77 -12.60
C ILE A 32 -9.91 -11.15 -11.37
N LEU A 33 -10.61 -10.19 -10.74
CA LEU A 33 -10.21 -9.59 -9.47
C LEU A 33 -10.21 -10.64 -8.35
N THR A 34 -9.03 -10.94 -7.82
CA THR A 34 -8.88 -11.78 -6.63
C THR A 34 -9.39 -11.06 -5.37
N ARG A 35 -9.53 -11.81 -4.26
CA ARG A 35 -9.92 -11.25 -2.96
C ARG A 35 -8.97 -10.14 -2.48
N GLN A 36 -7.67 -10.28 -2.75
CA GLN A 36 -6.64 -9.30 -2.37
C GLN A 36 -6.86 -7.94 -3.04
N HIS A 37 -7.30 -7.94 -4.31
CA HIS A 37 -7.61 -6.70 -5.02
C HIS A 37 -8.85 -6.01 -4.46
N ARG A 38 -9.89 -6.78 -4.12
CA ARG A 38 -11.11 -6.22 -3.50
C ARG A 38 -10.81 -5.53 -2.17
N MET A 39 -9.93 -6.13 -1.36
CA MET A 39 -9.42 -5.50 -0.12
C MET A 39 -8.63 -4.22 -0.41
N ALA A 40 -7.83 -4.20 -1.48
CA ALA A 40 -7.07 -3.02 -1.90
C ALA A 40 -7.97 -1.83 -2.25
N TYR A 41 -9.05 -2.07 -3.02
CA TYR A 41 -10.04 -1.05 -3.32
C TYR A 41 -10.72 -0.52 -2.06
N GLY A 42 -11.15 -1.42 -1.15
CA GLY A 42 -11.80 -1.02 0.10
C GLY A 42 -10.90 -0.18 0.99
N LEU A 43 -9.67 -0.63 1.24
CA LEU A 43 -8.70 0.11 2.05
C LEU A 43 -8.32 1.45 1.43
N THR A 44 -8.10 1.49 0.11
CA THR A 44 -7.75 2.75 -0.58
C THR A 44 -8.91 3.74 -0.56
N ALA A 45 -10.16 3.27 -0.68
CA ALA A 45 -11.33 4.12 -0.50
C ALA A 45 -11.41 4.70 0.93
N ILE A 46 -11.14 3.89 1.96
CA ILE A 46 -11.06 4.36 3.35
C ILE A 46 -9.96 5.42 3.50
N VAL A 47 -8.77 5.19 2.94
CA VAL A 47 -7.65 6.15 2.97
C VAL A 47 -8.05 7.47 2.30
N LEU A 48 -8.73 7.43 1.15
CA LEU A 48 -9.21 8.62 0.44
C LEU A 48 -10.24 9.38 1.27
N VAL A 49 -11.24 8.71 1.83
CA VAL A 49 -12.26 9.34 2.68
C VAL A 49 -11.61 9.97 3.92
N THR A 50 -10.75 9.23 4.62
CA THR A 50 -10.03 9.77 5.78
C THR A 50 -9.04 10.86 5.40
N TYR A 51 -8.51 10.90 4.18
CA TYR A 51 -7.63 11.99 3.74
C TYR A 51 -8.31 13.36 3.82
N PHE A 52 -9.60 13.42 3.46
CA PHE A 52 -10.40 14.65 3.53
C PHE A 52 -10.84 14.99 4.96
N LEU A 53 -11.00 14.00 5.84
CA LEU A 53 -11.42 14.22 7.23
C LEU A 53 -10.23 14.54 8.15
N ASN A 54 -9.19 13.71 8.10
CA ASN A 54 -8.02 13.81 8.95
C ASN A 54 -6.78 13.19 8.27
N LYS A 55 -5.89 14.06 7.79
CA LYS A 55 -4.66 13.67 7.10
C LYS A 55 -3.75 12.77 7.92
N ARG A 56 -3.67 12.97 9.25
CA ARG A 56 -2.81 12.17 10.12
C ARG A 56 -3.31 10.72 10.19
N ILE A 57 -4.62 10.53 10.33
CA ILE A 57 -5.23 9.19 10.34
C ILE A 57 -5.09 8.54 8.96
N SER A 58 -5.33 9.28 7.88
CA SER A 58 -5.16 8.78 6.51
C SER A 58 -3.74 8.27 6.25
N ASN A 59 -2.72 9.00 6.69
CA ASN A 59 -1.32 8.56 6.53
C ASN A 59 -1.01 7.27 7.32
N ILE A 60 -1.60 7.09 8.51
CA ILE A 60 -1.47 5.85 9.28
C ILE A 60 -2.12 4.68 8.53
N ILE A 61 -3.36 4.87 8.06
CA ILE A 61 -4.09 3.82 7.32
C ILE A 61 -3.37 3.50 6.00
N LEU A 62 -2.82 4.50 5.31
CA LEU A 62 -2.01 4.32 4.11
C LEU A 62 -0.76 3.49 4.40
N GLY A 63 -0.04 3.80 5.48
CA GLY A 63 1.11 3.02 5.92
C GLY A 63 0.74 1.56 6.21
N VAL A 64 -0.34 1.32 6.95
CA VAL A 64 -0.85 -0.03 7.23
C VAL A 64 -1.23 -0.76 5.94
N THR A 65 -1.92 -0.07 5.03
CA THR A 65 -2.34 -0.62 3.72
C THR A 65 -1.13 -1.05 2.89
N LEU A 66 -0.06 -0.26 2.90
CA LEU A 66 1.20 -0.60 2.24
C LEU A 66 1.89 -1.80 2.89
N VAL A 67 1.93 -1.88 4.23
CA VAL A 67 2.48 -3.04 4.95
C VAL A 67 1.70 -4.31 4.63
N LEU A 68 0.37 -4.24 4.59
CA LEU A 68 -0.46 -5.38 4.15
C LEU A 68 -0.16 -5.77 2.69
N GLY A 69 0.16 -4.80 1.83
CA GLY A 69 0.66 -5.04 0.49
C GLY A 69 2.04 -5.71 0.46
N LEU A 70 2.95 -5.38 1.37
CA LEU A 70 4.24 -6.07 1.51
C LEU A 70 4.06 -7.53 1.91
N LEU A 71 3.04 -7.83 2.73
CA LEU A 71 2.71 -9.19 3.18
C LEU A 71 1.86 -9.96 2.15
N ASN A 72 1.61 -9.40 0.97
CA ASN A 72 0.76 -10.00 -0.07
C ASN A 72 -0.67 -10.30 0.42
N ILE A 73 -1.16 -9.56 1.42
CA ILE A 73 -2.56 -9.62 1.88
C ILE A 73 -3.45 -8.78 0.96
N VAL A 74 -2.86 -7.73 0.38
CA VAL A 74 -3.52 -6.75 -0.48
C VAL A 74 -2.71 -6.60 -1.77
N ALA A 75 -3.40 -6.53 -2.92
CA ALA A 75 -2.74 -6.43 -4.22
C ALA A 75 -3.24 -5.19 -4.99
N PHE A 76 -2.30 -4.35 -5.44
CA PHE A 76 -2.61 -3.10 -6.15
C PHE A 76 -2.43 -3.19 -7.68
N THR A 77 -1.80 -4.25 -8.18
CA THR A 77 -1.44 -4.44 -9.59
C THR A 77 -2.10 -5.70 -10.13
N PRO A 78 -2.52 -5.73 -11.42
CA PRO A 78 -3.26 -6.86 -11.98
C PRO A 78 -2.46 -8.17 -11.95
N THR A 79 -1.14 -8.06 -12.04
CA THR A 79 -0.20 -9.16 -11.84
C THR A 79 0.51 -9.00 -10.50
N ILE A 80 0.48 -10.05 -9.68
CA ILE A 80 1.15 -10.06 -8.37
C ILE A 80 2.56 -10.61 -8.58
N MET A 81 3.54 -9.72 -8.67
CA MET A 81 4.96 -10.08 -8.68
C MET A 81 5.51 -10.09 -7.26
N ILE A 82 5.92 -11.28 -6.82
CA ILE A 82 6.38 -11.55 -5.46
C ILE A 82 7.87 -11.90 -5.51
N ILE A 83 8.67 -11.27 -4.66
CA ILE A 83 10.05 -11.71 -4.38
C ILE A 83 10.05 -12.35 -3.00
N GLY A 84 10.41 -13.65 -2.94
CA GLY A 84 10.47 -14.45 -1.71
C GLY A 84 9.88 -15.85 -1.88
N GLY A 85 10.40 -16.82 -1.13
CA GLY A 85 9.87 -18.18 -1.06
C GLY A 85 8.79 -18.28 0.04
N GLY A 86 7.65 -18.91 -0.27
CA GLY A 86 6.53 -19.00 0.67
C GLY A 86 6.91 -19.70 1.98
N PHE A 87 6.67 -19.03 3.11
CA PHE A 87 6.74 -19.66 4.42
C PHE A 87 5.51 -20.54 4.62
N LYS A 88 5.65 -21.86 4.49
CA LYS A 88 4.61 -22.80 4.90
C LYS A 88 4.55 -22.87 6.42
N PHE A 89 3.53 -22.25 7.02
CA PHE A 89 3.23 -22.48 8.43
C PHE A 89 2.52 -23.83 8.57
N ALA A 90 3.29 -24.86 8.90
CA ALA A 90 2.79 -26.24 9.06
C ALA A 90 1.66 -26.39 10.11
N ALA A 91 1.49 -25.40 11.01
CA ALA A 91 0.49 -25.44 12.07
C ALA A 91 -0.94 -25.03 11.64
N LEU A 92 -1.12 -24.47 10.43
CA LEU A 92 -2.40 -23.88 10.01
C LEU A 92 -2.99 -24.46 8.71
N ASP A 93 -2.34 -25.45 8.09
CA ASP A 93 -2.72 -26.04 6.79
C ASP A 93 -3.08 -24.98 5.71
N ALA A 94 -2.54 -23.78 5.89
CA ALA A 94 -2.78 -22.62 5.06
C ALA A 94 -1.44 -22.22 4.45
N GLU A 95 -1.32 -22.40 3.14
CA GLU A 95 -0.18 -21.89 2.38
C GLU A 95 -0.28 -20.36 2.31
N VAL A 96 0.19 -19.69 3.37
CA VAL A 96 0.39 -18.25 3.34
C VAL A 96 1.70 -17.99 2.61
N MET A 97 1.62 -17.73 1.30
CA MET A 97 2.75 -17.20 0.53
C MET A 97 3.07 -15.78 1.03
N LEU A 98 3.80 -15.70 2.15
CA LEU A 98 4.46 -14.48 2.61
C LEU A 98 5.61 -14.20 1.66
N GLY A 99 5.40 -13.29 0.72
CA GLY A 99 6.47 -12.78 -0.10
C GLY A 99 6.23 -11.30 -0.39
N ILE A 100 7.33 -10.59 -0.63
CA ILE A 100 7.30 -9.14 -0.73
C ILE A 100 6.81 -8.76 -2.12
N GLN A 101 5.64 -8.11 -2.19
CA GLN A 101 5.16 -7.57 -3.45
C GLN A 101 6.02 -6.36 -3.85
N LEU A 102 6.69 -6.47 -4.99
CA LEU A 102 7.61 -5.45 -5.51
C LEU A 102 6.99 -4.06 -5.61
N PHE A 103 5.77 -3.99 -6.14
CA PHE A 103 5.06 -2.72 -6.27
C PHE A 103 4.80 -2.09 -4.89
N SER A 104 4.30 -2.87 -3.94
CA SER A 104 4.04 -2.42 -2.56
C SER A 104 5.33 -1.95 -1.88
N LEU A 105 6.46 -2.62 -2.13
CA LEU A 105 7.78 -2.21 -1.66
C LEU A 105 8.21 -0.85 -2.21
N LEU A 106 8.09 -0.64 -3.52
CA LEU A 106 8.44 0.64 -4.14
C LEU A 106 7.60 1.79 -3.59
N VAL A 107 6.29 1.60 -3.47
CA VAL A 107 5.40 2.63 -2.92
C VAL A 107 5.64 2.85 -1.43
N PHE A 108 5.97 1.80 -0.67
CA PHE A 108 6.34 1.92 0.73
C PHE A 108 7.63 2.73 0.93
N VAL A 109 8.66 2.49 0.11
CA VAL A 109 9.90 3.30 0.14
C VAL A 109 9.58 4.76 -0.21
N ALA A 110 8.74 5.00 -1.22
CA ALA A 110 8.29 6.35 -1.56
C ALA A 110 7.51 7.02 -0.41
N PHE A 111 6.67 6.25 0.28
CA PHE A 111 5.91 6.72 1.44
C PHE A 111 6.82 7.11 2.59
N VAL A 112 7.80 6.26 2.96
CA VAL A 112 8.79 6.57 3.99
C VAL A 112 9.63 7.78 3.60
N TYR A 113 10.07 7.86 2.35
CA TYR A 113 10.83 9.00 1.85
C TYR A 113 10.04 10.31 1.93
N ALA A 114 8.75 10.29 1.58
CA ALA A 114 7.87 11.44 1.64
C ALA A 114 7.62 11.91 3.08
N HIS A 115 7.46 10.97 4.02
CA HIS A 115 7.16 11.25 5.43
C HIS A 115 8.40 11.29 6.33
N ARG A 116 9.61 11.18 5.77
CA ARG A 116 10.86 11.10 6.54
C ARG A 116 11.05 12.25 7.53
N ARG A 117 10.59 13.45 7.18
CA ARG A 117 10.73 14.64 8.03
C ARG A 117 9.86 14.55 9.28
N ASP A 118 8.65 14.03 9.14
CA ASP A 118 7.74 13.82 10.27
C ASP A 118 8.24 12.67 11.16
N PHE A 119 8.79 11.62 10.55
CA PHE A 119 9.46 10.54 11.28
C PHE A 119 10.69 11.02 12.06
N SER A 120 11.59 11.79 11.44
CA SER A 120 12.76 12.36 12.13
C SER A 120 12.35 13.35 13.22
N ALA A 121 11.29 14.14 13.02
CA ALA A 121 10.76 15.03 14.04
C ALA A 121 10.11 14.29 15.21
N TRP A 122 9.49 13.12 14.96
CA TRP A 122 8.99 12.23 16.00
C TRP A 122 10.12 11.59 16.80
N ILE A 123 11.13 11.02 16.11
CA ILE A 123 12.33 10.44 16.75
C ILE A 123 13.07 11.50 17.59
N ASN A 124 13.24 12.72 17.08
CA ASN A 124 13.92 13.79 17.81
C ASN A 124 13.09 14.38 18.96
N LYS A 125 11.76 14.27 18.93
CA LYS A 125 10.91 14.72 20.06
C LYS A 125 10.97 13.76 21.25
N ASP A 126 11.24 12.48 20.98
CA ASP A 126 11.28 11.43 22.00
C ASP A 126 12.72 11.12 22.48
N GLY A 127 13.72 11.92 22.09
CA GLY A 127 15.03 12.05 22.72
C GLY A 127 15.64 10.77 23.28
N LEU A 128 16.33 10.01 22.42
CA LEU A 128 17.58 9.35 22.80
C LEU A 128 18.75 10.27 22.44
#